data_AF-A0A3D0RND4-F1
#
_entry.id   AF-A0A3D0RND4-F1
#
_cell.length_a   1.000
_cell.length_b   1.000
_cell.length_c   1.000
_cell.angle_alpha   90.00
_cell.angle_beta   90.00
_cell.angle_gamma   90.00
#
_symmetry.space_group_name_H-M   'P 1'
#
loop_
_entity.id
_entity.type
_entity.pdbx_description
1 polymer ?
#
loop_
_entity_poly.entity_id
_entity_poly.type
_entity_poly.pdbx_seq_one_letter_code
_entity_poly.pdbx_strand_id
1 'polypeptide(L)'
;MLDYPASHYGEADSALEKFPPILRQILFNRGFATYEESKNFLNGKPNIDTNPFQMTGMEKAIDRIQFAIKNNEPIAIYGDYDVDGVTATALLVDALRRLDANVESYIPNRFEEGYGLNPNALDDLKSRGIKLVISVDCGIRSPSEALLQRTLD
;
A
#
# COMPACT_ATOMS: atom_id res chain seq x y z
N MET A 1 29.20 -2.77 -5.44
CA MET A 1 29.83 -3.38 -4.25
C MET A 1 30.31 -2.21 -3.42
N LEU A 2 29.59 -1.86 -2.36
CA LEU A 2 30.03 -0.78 -1.47
C LEU A 2 31.24 -1.31 -0.70
N ASP A 3 32.38 -0.63 -0.85
CA ASP A 3 33.63 -0.93 -0.16
C ASP A 3 33.42 -0.59 1.31
N TYR A 4 33.13 -1.60 2.15
CA TYR A 4 33.05 -1.43 3.59
C TYR A 4 34.44 -1.65 4.19
N PRO A 5 35.12 -0.61 4.70
CA PRO A 5 36.45 -0.78 5.28
C PRO A 5 36.39 -1.69 6.50
N ALA A 6 37.38 -2.57 6.64
CA ALA A 6 37.53 -3.57 7.70
C ALA A 6 37.66 -2.97 9.13
N SER A 7 37.48 -1.66 9.32
CA SER A 7 37.54 -0.96 10.60
C SER A 7 36.26 -1.02 11.43
N HIS A 8 35.13 -1.51 10.88
CA HIS A 8 33.83 -1.49 11.56
C HIS A 8 33.50 -2.72 12.43
N TYR A 9 34.34 -3.76 12.45
CA TYR A 9 34.06 -4.98 13.24
C TYR A 9 33.95 -4.69 14.75
N GLY A 10 34.73 -3.73 15.28
CA GLY A 10 34.66 -3.34 16.70
C GLY A 10 33.47 -2.45 17.05
N GLU A 11 32.90 -1.73 16.08
CA GLU A 11 31.77 -0.82 16.29
C GLU A 11 30.46 -1.58 16.43
N ALA A 12 30.25 -2.61 15.59
CA ALA A 12 29.08 -3.49 15.67
C ALA A 12 29.04 -4.27 17.00
N ASP A 13 30.19 -4.78 17.46
CA ASP A 13 30.27 -5.58 18.68
C ASP A 13 30.03 -4.78 19.95
N SER A 14 30.45 -3.52 19.99
CA SER A 14 30.24 -2.60 21.12
C SER A 14 28.82 -2.03 21.12
N ALA A 15 28.34 -1.50 19.99
CA ALA A 15 27.04 -0.83 19.92
C ALA A 15 25.85 -1.80 20.05
N LEU A 16 26.04 -3.08 19.70
CA LEU A 16 25.01 -4.12 19.70
C LEU A 16 25.31 -5.23 20.71
N GLU A 17 26.14 -4.98 21.73
CA GLU A 17 26.59 -6.00 22.69
C GLU A 17 25.44 -6.78 23.36
N LYS A 18 24.28 -6.14 23.50
CA LYS A 18 23.05 -6.70 24.10
C LYS A 18 22.37 -7.76 23.22
N PHE A 19 22.77 -7.90 21.96
CA PHE A 19 22.30 -8.95 21.05
C PHE A 19 23.31 -10.10 20.96
N PRO A 20 22.85 -11.34 20.67
CA PRO A 20 23.74 -12.46 20.37
C PRO A 20 24.73 -12.13 19.24
N PRO A 21 25.99 -12.61 19.28
CA PRO A 21 27.04 -12.22 18.32
C PRO A 21 26.63 -12.34 16.84
N ILE A 22 25.91 -13.40 16.48
CA ILE A 22 25.42 -13.60 15.10
C ILE A 22 24.41 -12.52 14.67
N LEU A 23 23.58 -12.04 15.60
CA LEU A 23 22.59 -10.99 15.32
C LEU A 23 23.25 -9.64 15.12
N ARG A 24 24.35 -9.34 15.84
CA ARG A 24 25.07 -8.06 15.74
C ARG A 24 25.53 -7.78 14.31
N GLN A 25 26.26 -8.73 13.72
CA GLN A 25 26.78 -8.57 12.36
C GLN A 25 25.65 -8.48 11.33
N ILE A 26 24.57 -9.25 11.51
CA ILE A 26 23.41 -9.22 10.61
C ILE A 26 22.70 -7.86 10.67
N LEU A 27 22.47 -7.32 11.87
CA LEU A 27 21.78 -6.05 12.09
C LEU A 27 22.64 -4.88 11.56
N PHE A 28 23.94 -4.89 11.87
CA PHE A 28 24.88 -3.89 11.37
C PHE A 28 24.96 -3.89 9.84
N ASN A 29 25.04 -5.07 9.21
CA ASN A 29 25.03 -5.20 7.74
C ASN A 29 23.71 -4.75 7.09
N ARG A 30 22.61 -4.69 7.85
CA ARG A 30 21.31 -4.15 7.42
C ARG A 30 21.17 -2.64 7.68
N GLY A 31 22.22 -1.99 8.19
CA GLY A 31 22.25 -0.56 8.48
C GLY A 31 21.74 -0.17 9.87
N PHE A 32 21.47 -1.13 10.76
CA PHE A 32 21.07 -0.85 12.14
C PHE A 32 22.32 -0.83 13.03
N ALA A 33 22.91 0.36 13.19
CA ALA A 33 24.19 0.53 13.88
C ALA A 33 24.04 0.71 15.39
N THR A 34 22.84 1.00 15.89
CA THR A 34 22.58 1.20 17.33
C THR A 34 21.63 0.16 17.91
N TYR A 35 21.72 -0.04 19.23
CA TYR A 35 20.82 -0.93 19.97
C TYR A 35 19.34 -0.54 19.80
N GLU A 36 19.01 0.75 19.88
CA GLU A 36 17.61 1.21 19.78
C GLU A 36 17.05 1.04 18.37
N GLU A 37 17.81 1.35 17.31
CA GLU A 37 17.38 1.10 15.92
C GLU A 37 17.15 -0.39 15.67
N SER A 38 18.06 -1.24 16.12
CA SER A 38 17.96 -2.69 16.02
C SER A 38 16.75 -3.24 16.79
N LYS A 39 16.55 -2.75 18.01
CA LYS A 39 15.41 -3.12 18.85
C LYS A 39 14.09 -2.70 18.22
N ASN A 40 14.00 -1.50 17.66
CA ASN A 40 12.80 -1.04 16.98
C ASN A 40 12.50 -1.88 15.74
N PHE A 41 13.50 -2.13 14.91
CA PHE A 41 13.36 -2.99 13.73
C PHE A 41 12.85 -4.38 14.10
N LEU A 42 13.46 -5.04 15.09
CA LEU A 42 13.07 -6.38 15.53
C LEU A 42 11.66 -6.43 16.15
N ASN A 43 11.20 -5.32 16.73
CA ASN A 43 9.84 -5.20 17.26
C ASN A 43 8.82 -4.70 16.21
N GLY A 44 9.22 -4.57 14.94
CA GLY A 44 8.36 -4.04 13.88
C GLY A 44 7.92 -2.60 14.11
N LYS A 45 8.66 -1.83 14.91
CA LYS A 45 8.36 -0.42 15.14
C LYS A 45 8.89 0.41 13.99
N PRO A 46 8.04 1.22 13.33
CA PRO A 46 8.50 2.15 12.31
C PRO A 46 9.51 3.12 12.93
N ASN A 47 10.61 3.35 12.25
CA ASN A 47 11.58 4.41 12.61
C ASN A 47 11.24 5.75 11.94
N ILE A 48 10.07 5.84 11.29
CA ILE A 48 9.59 7.01 10.56
C ILE A 48 8.19 7.38 11.07
N ASP A 49 7.82 8.64 10.89
CA ASP A 49 6.44 9.07 11.05
C ASP A 49 5.56 8.31 10.05
N THR A 50 4.52 7.65 10.54
CA THR A 50 3.55 6.88 9.73
C THR A 50 2.25 7.62 9.55
N ASN A 51 2.25 8.95 9.69
CA ASN A 51 1.08 9.78 9.45
C ASN A 51 0.62 9.63 7.97
N PRO A 52 -0.59 9.10 7.71
CA PRO A 52 -1.07 8.88 6.33
C PRO A 52 -1.19 10.18 5.52
N PHE A 53 -1.34 11.33 6.17
CA PHE A 53 -1.40 12.63 5.49
C PHE A 53 -0.07 13.05 4.85
N GLN A 54 1.02 12.34 5.12
CA GLN A 54 2.27 12.51 4.38
C GLN A 54 2.20 11.98 2.94
N MET A 55 1.24 11.10 2.64
CA MET A 55 1.02 10.61 1.28
C MET A 55 0.43 11.70 0.39
N THR A 56 1.03 11.92 -0.78
CA THR A 56 0.57 12.92 -1.74
C THR A 56 -0.89 12.66 -2.13
N GLY A 57 -1.74 13.67 -1.92
CA GLY A 57 -3.16 13.61 -2.31
C GLY A 57 -4.08 12.91 -1.31
N MET A 58 -3.59 12.51 -0.13
CA MET A 58 -4.39 11.80 0.88
C MET A 58 -5.66 12.58 1.28
N GLU A 59 -5.55 13.88 1.56
CA GLU A 59 -6.71 14.72 1.91
C GLU A 59 -7.80 14.66 0.82
N LYS A 60 -7.40 14.85 -0.45
CA LYS A 60 -8.33 14.80 -1.59
C LYS A 60 -8.99 13.42 -1.75
N ALA A 61 -8.25 12.35 -1.49
CA ALA A 61 -8.79 10.99 -1.54
C ALA A 61 -9.84 10.77 -0.45
N ILE A 62 -9.55 11.21 0.78
CA ILE A 62 -10.50 11.14 1.90
C ILE A 62 -11.76 11.94 1.59
N ASP A 63 -11.63 13.19 1.12
CA ASP A 63 -12.78 14.03 0.76
C ASP A 63 -13.67 13.36 -0.30
N ARG A 64 -13.06 12.75 -1.33
CA ARG A 64 -13.81 12.05 -2.39
C ARG A 64 -14.53 10.80 -1.86
N ILE A 65 -13.89 10.04 -0.98
CA ILE A 65 -14.49 8.84 -0.36
C ILE A 65 -15.64 9.25 0.57
N GLN A 66 -15.45 10.27 1.40
CA GLN A 66 -16.50 10.79 2.27
C GLN A 66 -17.70 11.32 1.47
N PHE A 67 -17.44 11.99 0.35
CA PHE A 67 -18.50 12.40 -0.57
C PHE A 67 -19.27 11.20 -1.12
N ALA A 68 -18.58 10.13 -1.54
CA ALA A 68 -19.24 8.92 -2.05
C ALA A 68 -20.14 8.28 -0.98
N ILE A 69 -19.60 8.11 0.23
CA ILE A 69 -20.34 7.52 1.37
C ILE A 69 -21.58 8.36 1.69
N LYS A 70 -21.43 9.68 1.83
CA LYS A 70 -22.53 10.60 2.19
C LYS A 70 -23.67 10.60 1.16
N ASN A 71 -23.32 10.47 -0.13
CA ASN A 71 -24.30 10.45 -1.22
C ASN A 71 -24.75 9.03 -1.61
N ASN A 72 -24.31 8.01 -0.88
CA ASN A 72 -24.56 6.59 -1.18
C ASN A 72 -24.19 6.22 -2.63
N GLU A 73 -23.11 6.80 -3.14
CA GLU A 73 -22.57 6.48 -4.46
C GLU A 73 -22.04 5.03 -4.47
N PRO A 74 -22.33 4.24 -5.52
CA PRO A 74 -21.72 2.91 -5.66
C PRO A 74 -20.20 3.02 -5.86
N ILE A 75 -19.45 2.35 -4.98
CA ILE A 75 -17.98 2.30 -4.96
C ILE A 75 -17.51 0.90 -5.37
N ALA A 76 -16.49 0.82 -6.20
CA ALA A 76 -15.77 -0.43 -6.47
C ALA A 76 -14.33 -0.36 -5.96
N ILE A 77 -13.92 -1.36 -5.19
CA ILE A 77 -12.52 -1.57 -4.82
C ILE A 77 -11.89 -2.50 -5.85
N TYR A 78 -11.02 -1.94 -6.68
CA TYR A 78 -10.30 -2.67 -7.72
C TYR A 78 -8.96 -3.17 -7.16
N GLY A 79 -8.87 -4.44 -6.83
CA GLY A 79 -7.65 -5.06 -6.31
C GLY A 79 -6.75 -5.68 -7.37
N ASP A 80 -5.56 -6.11 -6.96
CA ASP A 80 -4.78 -7.10 -7.69
C ASP A 80 -5.15 -8.54 -7.25
N TYR A 81 -4.79 -9.52 -8.07
CA TYR A 81 -5.10 -10.94 -7.85
C TYR A 81 -4.15 -11.64 -6.86
N ASP A 82 -3.08 -10.99 -6.43
CA ASP A 82 -2.13 -11.58 -5.49
C ASP A 82 -2.56 -11.40 -4.02
N VAL A 83 -1.73 -11.87 -3.08
CA VAL A 83 -2.08 -11.85 -1.66
C VAL A 83 -2.23 -10.42 -1.13
N ASP A 84 -1.36 -9.49 -1.53
CA ASP A 84 -1.43 -8.11 -1.04
C ASP A 84 -2.68 -7.42 -1.61
N GLY A 85 -2.91 -7.53 -2.92
CA GLY A 85 -4.11 -7.02 -3.57
C GLY A 85 -5.43 -7.55 -3.01
N VAL A 86 -5.54 -8.86 -2.79
CA VAL A 86 -6.78 -9.47 -2.24
C VAL A 86 -6.99 -9.08 -0.78
N THR A 87 -5.93 -9.06 0.04
CA THR A 87 -6.03 -8.67 1.45
C THR A 87 -6.36 -7.19 1.63
N ALA A 88 -5.73 -6.31 0.85
CA ALA A 88 -6.03 -4.88 0.83
C ALA A 88 -7.48 -4.63 0.38
N THR A 89 -7.94 -5.36 -0.64
CA THR A 89 -9.34 -5.27 -1.12
C THR A 89 -10.31 -5.67 -0.03
N ALA A 90 -10.11 -6.82 0.60
CA ALA A 90 -10.98 -7.31 1.67
C ALA A 90 -11.02 -6.34 2.86
N LEU A 91 -9.86 -5.81 3.26
CA LEU A 91 -9.74 -4.83 4.34
C LEU A 91 -10.55 -3.56 4.03
N LEU A 92 -10.38 -2.99 2.84
CA LEU A 92 -11.02 -1.74 2.47
C LEU A 92 -12.53 -1.90 2.28
N VAL A 93 -12.98 -3.03 1.72
CA VAL A 93 -14.41 -3.38 1.63
C VAL A 93 -15.03 -3.52 3.02
N ASP A 94 -14.39 -4.24 3.95
CA ASP A 94 -14.91 -4.38 5.32
C ASP A 94 -14.99 -3.02 6.03
N ALA A 95 -13.95 -2.20 5.91
CA ALA A 95 -13.91 -0.86 6.51
C ALA A 95 -15.02 0.04 5.95
N LEU A 96 -15.20 0.08 4.63
CA LEU A 96 -16.22 0.91 3.99
C LEU A 96 -17.64 0.42 4.28
N ARG A 97 -17.88 -0.90 4.35
CA ARG A 97 -19.18 -1.45 4.77
C ARG A 97 -19.55 -1.07 6.20
N ARG A 98 -18.58 -1.05 7.11
CA ARG A 98 -18.78 -0.57 8.49
C ARG A 98 -19.10 0.93 8.57
N LEU A 99 -18.80 1.68 7.52
CA LEU A 99 -19.16 3.09 7.34
C LEU A 99 -20.45 3.25 6.49
N ASP A 100 -21.23 2.18 6.32
CA ASP A 100 -22.48 2.14 5.56
C ASP A 100 -22.34 2.52 4.07
N ALA A 101 -21.15 2.33 3.49
CA ALA A 101 -20.91 2.59 2.07
C ALA A 101 -21.54 1.51 1.17
N ASN A 102 -22.09 1.93 0.03
CA ASN A 102 -22.46 1.03 -1.06
C ASN A 102 -21.20 0.60 -1.82
N VAL A 103 -20.59 -0.52 -1.42
CA VAL A 103 -19.29 -0.96 -1.93
C VAL A 103 -19.28 -2.42 -2.40
N GLU A 104 -18.63 -2.64 -3.53
CA GLU A 104 -18.30 -3.96 -4.09
C GLU A 104 -16.79 -4.10 -4.35
N SER A 105 -16.33 -5.34 -4.45
CA SER A 105 -14.96 -5.69 -4.83
C SER A 105 -14.89 -6.10 -6.28
N TYR A 106 -13.79 -5.77 -6.94
CA TYR A 106 -13.43 -6.25 -8.26
C TYR A 106 -11.98 -6.75 -8.22
N ILE A 107 -11.76 -8.02 -8.58
CA ILE A 107 -10.43 -8.63 -8.72
C ILE A 107 -10.30 -9.12 -10.16
N PRO A 108 -9.31 -8.65 -10.93
CA PRO A 108 -9.18 -9.02 -12.34
C PRO A 108 -8.75 -10.49 -12.50
N ASN A 109 -9.20 -11.12 -13.58
CA ASN A 109 -8.67 -12.42 -13.97
C ASN A 109 -7.27 -12.25 -14.57
N ARG A 110 -6.24 -12.73 -13.88
CA ARG A 110 -4.84 -12.65 -14.31
C ARG A 110 -4.59 -13.12 -15.75
N PHE A 111 -5.26 -14.18 -16.20
CA PHE A 111 -5.00 -14.80 -17.50
C PHE A 111 -5.73 -14.10 -18.64
N GLU A 112 -6.93 -13.59 -18.37
CA GLU A 112 -7.79 -12.98 -19.38
C GLU A 112 -7.59 -11.46 -19.46
N GLU A 113 -7.36 -10.82 -18.32
CA GLU A 113 -7.38 -9.36 -18.18
C GLU A 113 -5.99 -8.77 -17.89
N GLY A 114 -5.04 -9.61 -17.47
CA GLY A 114 -3.67 -9.20 -17.19
C GLY A 114 -3.49 -8.51 -15.84
N TYR A 115 -2.45 -7.68 -15.73
CA TYR A 115 -2.10 -6.94 -14.51
C TYR A 115 -2.41 -5.45 -14.66
N GLY A 116 -2.93 -4.83 -13.60
CA GLY A 116 -3.23 -3.41 -13.54
C GLY A 116 -4.67 -3.06 -13.91
N LEU A 117 -4.92 -1.76 -14.12
CA LEU A 117 -6.24 -1.27 -14.52
C LEU A 117 -6.49 -1.65 -15.98
N ASN A 118 -7.63 -2.30 -16.22
CA ASN A 118 -8.08 -2.68 -17.54
C ASN A 118 -9.20 -1.74 -18.01
N PRO A 119 -9.08 -1.08 -19.18
CA PRO A 119 -10.12 -0.20 -19.71
C PRO A 119 -11.49 -0.88 -19.84
N ASN A 120 -11.54 -2.13 -20.30
CA ASN A 120 -12.80 -2.86 -20.45
C ASN A 120 -13.45 -3.13 -19.09
N ALA A 121 -12.66 -3.42 -18.06
CA ALA A 121 -13.13 -3.58 -16.70
C ALA A 121 -13.69 -2.26 -16.14
N LEU A 122 -13.01 -1.14 -16.41
CA LEU A 122 -13.48 0.19 -16.01
C LEU A 122 -14.78 0.57 -16.73
N ASP A 123 -14.92 0.23 -18.01
CA ASP A 123 -16.15 0.44 -18.78
C ASP A 123 -17.29 -0.44 -18.26
N ASP A 124 -17.03 -1.70 -17.91
CA ASP A 124 -18.00 -2.58 -17.27
C ASP A 124 -18.46 -2.02 -15.93
N LEU A 125 -17.53 -1.66 -15.04
CA LEU A 125 -17.83 -1.03 -13.75
C LEU A 125 -18.68 0.23 -13.92
N LYS A 126 -18.33 1.08 -14.90
CA LYS A 126 -19.12 2.26 -15.23
C LYS A 126 -20.53 1.90 -15.70
N SER A 127 -20.66 0.89 -16.57
CA SER A 127 -21.96 0.42 -17.07
C SER A 127 -22.87 -0.14 -15.97
N ARG A 128 -22.28 -0.69 -14.91
CA ARG A 128 -22.97 -1.13 -13.69
C ARG A 128 -23.34 0.01 -12.73
N GLY A 129 -23.01 1.25 -13.09
CA GLY A 129 -23.37 2.45 -12.33
C GLY A 129 -22.38 2.82 -11.23
N ILE A 130 -21.18 2.21 -11.21
CA ILE A 130 -20.11 2.61 -10.29
C ILE A 130 -19.72 4.06 -10.53
N LYS A 131 -19.61 4.83 -9.43
CA LYS A 131 -19.29 6.27 -9.43
C LYS A 131 -17.91 6.58 -8.86
N LEU A 132 -17.34 5.63 -8.11
CA LEU A 132 -15.99 5.74 -7.58
C LEU A 132 -15.28 4.38 -7.69
N VAL A 133 -14.15 4.37 -8.38
CA VAL A 133 -13.22 3.24 -8.35
C VAL A 133 -12.03 3.60 -7.46
N ILE A 134 -11.69 2.72 -6.52
CA ILE A 134 -10.49 2.83 -5.68
C ILE A 134 -9.60 1.63 -6.00
N SER A 135 -8.47 1.87 -6.63
CA SER A 135 -7.50 0.81 -6.90
C SER A 135 -6.62 0.55 -5.66
N VAL A 136 -6.37 -0.72 -5.35
CA VAL A 136 -5.44 -1.15 -4.30
C VAL A 136 -4.45 -2.15 -4.89
N ASP A 137 -3.18 -2.00 -4.53
CA ASP A 137 -2.06 -2.80 -5.06
C ASP A 137 -1.90 -2.79 -6.60
N CYS A 138 -2.47 -1.77 -7.26
CA CYS A 138 -2.34 -1.59 -8.71
C CYS A 138 -2.56 -0.13 -9.14
N GLY A 139 -2.36 0.17 -10.43
CA GLY A 139 -2.77 1.43 -11.07
C GLY A 139 -1.72 2.54 -11.15
N ILE A 140 -0.59 2.47 -10.43
CA ILE A 140 0.46 3.52 -10.48
C ILE A 140 1.09 3.69 -11.86
N ARG A 141 1.06 2.64 -12.70
CA ARG A 141 1.53 2.65 -14.10
C ARG A 141 0.41 2.84 -15.13
N SER A 142 -0.80 3.17 -14.68
CA SER A 142 -2.00 3.29 -15.53
C SER A 142 -2.56 4.73 -15.52
N PRO A 143 -1.75 5.77 -15.81
CA PRO A 143 -2.22 7.15 -15.76
C PRO A 143 -3.27 7.43 -16.84
N SER A 144 -3.19 6.77 -17.99
CA SER A 144 -4.15 6.93 -19.10
C SER A 144 -5.53 6.44 -18.71
N GLU A 145 -5.60 5.30 -18.04
CA GLU A 145 -6.83 4.66 -17.54
C GLU A 145 -7.42 5.49 -16.39
N ALA A 146 -6.58 5.98 -15.48
CA ALA A 146 -7.01 6.90 -14.42
C ALA A 146 -7.56 8.23 -14.97
N LEU A 147 -7.02 8.71 -16.11
CA LEU A 147 -7.53 9.89 -16.80
C LEU A 147 -8.82 9.60 -17.57
N LEU A 148 -8.97 8.42 -18.16
CA LEU A 148 -10.18 8.00 -18.89
C LEU A 148 -11.43 8.05 -18.00
N GLN A 149 -11.28 7.69 -16.73
CA GLN A 149 -12.31 7.82 -15.70
C GLN A 149 -12.70 9.29 -15.40
N ARG A 150 -11.80 10.27 -15.62
CA ARG A 150 -12.07 11.70 -15.34
C ARG A 150 -12.72 12.46 -16.47
N THR A 151 -12.60 12.02 -17.73
CA THR A 151 -13.00 12.79 -18.92
C THR A 151 -14.42 12.49 -19.42
N LEU A 152 -15.16 11.62 -18.73
CA LEU A 152 -16.48 11.15 -19.19
C LEU A 152 -17.59 11.36 -18.14
N ASP A 153 -17.38 12.33 -17.24
CA ASP A 153 -18.37 12.90 -16.31
C ASP A 153 -18.96 14.20 -16.87
#